data_AF-A0A923J8S1-F1
#
_entry.id   AF-A0A923J8S1-F1
#
_cell.length_a   1.000
_cell.length_b   1.000
_cell.length_c   1.000
_cell.angle_alpha   90.00
_cell.angle_beta   90.00
_cell.angle_gamma   90.00
#
_symmetry.space_group_name_H-M   'P 1'
#
loop_
_entity.id
_entity.type
_entity.pdbx_description
1 polymer ?
#
loop_
_entity_poly.entity_id
_entity_poly.type
_entity_poly.pdbx_seq_one_letter_code
_entity_poly.pdbx_strand_id
1 'polypeptide(L)'
;MAEEVVAMAGFSGNWLARPRTDHATDDAGGVLRAWRKRHRYTQEHVAELLGTTQQHLSQMEKGTRALSLEQRRQLVAELGIAPEELGLSSGQSRFLVSSEDESPEIATSRAQWRAERCWLNRNRAGLARLAVDLYSAEHRIPRAPLIAAPDWVPREPVPLRSVALSLDETESPCAVDGSEPESAGARPLRIRDARFEYYTSAIKHLDRPALFESRPSYRLLGGSPANGNLSFGLAAYFDKLDVSEALGHEVAAVCMDDSAALAAPGRALRGRLPFRDLIGDPFDPFRRAIIPAITTLTIRLHRYPVEPSFLLHWRDPSRVATAGGLYDVVPAGEFQPSSVALWDRRNDFDLWRNIVREYSEELLGTPEHDGTRSKAIDYDSWSLYRTFEQCLAAGTASAHVLGVGLDALTLAATILTVVVLDDDAFRQAFESVVRYNEEGEIVGVGQDVAEGVPFTAESIERMLSEEPLASPGAACLSLAWQHREVLLGL
;
A
#
# COMPACT_ATOMS: atom_id res chain seq x y z
N MET A 1 -7.04 5.74 58.90
CA MET A 1 -5.64 5.29 59.02
C MET A 1 -5.50 4.19 57.98
N ALA A 2 -5.50 4.51 56.67
CA ALA A 2 -4.32 4.96 55.89
C ALA A 2 -3.22 3.90 56.05
N GLU A 3 -2.91 3.02 55.10
CA GLU A 3 -2.46 3.11 53.69
C GLU A 3 -2.55 1.64 53.16
N GLU A 4 -2.78 1.27 51.91
CA GLU A 4 -2.05 1.61 50.69
C GLU A 4 -2.90 1.15 49.48
N VAL A 5 -3.25 2.10 48.61
CA VAL A 5 -3.88 1.90 47.29
C VAL A 5 -2.91 2.51 46.29
N VAL A 6 -2.00 1.72 45.72
CA VAL A 6 -1.07 2.03 44.62
C VAL A 6 -0.53 0.67 44.13
N ALA A 7 -0.48 0.22 42.88
CA ALA A 7 -0.78 0.76 41.55
C ALA A 7 -1.13 -0.42 40.62
N MET A 8 -2.27 -0.32 39.91
CA MET A 8 -2.46 -0.98 38.62
C MET A 8 -2.30 0.08 37.54
N ALA A 9 -1.05 0.34 37.16
CA ALA A 9 -0.72 1.14 36.00
C ALA A 9 0.67 0.71 35.50
N GLY A 10 0.74 0.31 34.22
CA GLY A 10 1.99 0.26 33.47
C GLY A 10 2.40 -1.11 32.95
N PHE A 11 1.94 -1.45 31.75
CA PHE A 11 2.81 -1.98 30.69
C PHE A 11 2.23 -1.56 29.32
N SER A 12 2.17 -0.25 29.07
CA SER A 12 2.09 0.30 27.71
C SER A 12 3.50 0.30 27.10
N GLY A 13 4.05 -0.90 26.87
CA GLY A 13 5.27 -1.09 26.10
C GLY A 13 4.91 -1.42 24.65
N ASN A 14 5.59 -0.79 23.68
CA ASN A 14 5.50 -1.14 22.26
C ASN A 14 5.89 -2.62 22.11
N TRP A 15 4.90 -3.50 21.96
CA TRP A 15 5.12 -4.95 21.84
C TRP A 15 5.67 -5.34 20.47
N LEU A 16 5.29 -4.59 19.43
CA LEU A 16 6.00 -4.54 18.16
C LEU A 16 7.21 -3.61 18.34
N ALA A 17 8.40 -4.16 18.14
CA ALA A 17 9.62 -3.37 18.24
C ALA A 17 9.66 -2.38 17.08
N ARG A 18 9.38 -1.11 17.39
CA ARG A 18 9.68 0.01 16.49
C ARG A 18 11.08 0.51 16.84
N PRO A 19 12.02 0.62 15.89
CA PRO A 19 13.19 1.44 16.11
C PRO A 19 12.71 2.86 16.44
N ARG A 20 13.27 3.46 17.50
CA ARG A 20 13.17 4.91 17.68
C ARG A 20 13.78 5.52 16.43
N THR A 21 12.98 6.16 15.60
CA THR A 21 13.48 7.20 14.71
C THR A 21 14.07 8.25 15.63
N ASP A 22 15.38 8.22 15.84
CA ASP A 22 16.08 9.42 16.30
C ASP A 22 15.68 10.52 15.33
N HIS A 23 15.02 11.55 15.85
CA HIS A 23 14.67 12.74 15.09
C HIS A 23 15.92 13.15 14.30
N ALA A 24 15.82 13.17 12.97
CA ALA A 24 16.84 13.73 12.11
C ALA A 24 17.22 15.10 12.68
N THR A 25 18.38 15.18 13.29
CA THR A 25 18.94 16.46 13.71
C THR A 25 19.11 17.27 12.43
N ASP A 26 18.47 18.42 12.43
CA ASP A 26 18.38 19.39 11.35
C ASP A 26 19.78 19.91 10.93
N ASP A 27 20.49 19.15 10.07
CA ASP A 27 21.84 19.47 9.58
C ASP A 27 21.82 20.20 8.22
N ALA A 28 20.88 21.12 8.03
CA ALA A 28 20.81 21.94 6.82
C ALA A 28 22.10 22.75 6.56
N GLY A 29 22.87 23.06 7.61
CA GLY A 29 24.19 23.67 7.51
C GLY A 29 25.25 22.73 6.92
N GLY A 30 25.25 21.46 7.31
CA GLY A 30 26.10 20.42 6.71
C GLY A 30 25.80 20.18 5.24
N VAL A 31 24.52 20.22 4.86
CA VAL A 31 24.04 20.07 3.47
C VAL A 31 24.53 21.21 2.58
N LEU A 32 24.37 22.46 3.01
CA LEU A 32 24.88 23.63 2.28
C LEU A 32 26.39 23.56 2.04
N ARG A 33 27.15 23.13 3.07
CA ARG A 33 28.59 22.95 3.00
C ARG A 33 29.00 21.85 2.01
N ALA A 34 28.26 20.74 1.98
CA ALA A 34 28.50 19.63 1.06
C ALA A 34 28.23 20.04 -0.40
N TRP A 35 27.11 20.73 -0.65
CA TRP A 35 26.75 21.27 -1.96
C TRP A 35 27.82 22.23 -2.49
N ARG A 36 28.28 23.20 -1.68
CA ARG A 36 29.31 24.16 -2.09
C ARG A 36 30.62 23.47 -2.47
N LYS A 37 31.06 22.48 -1.67
CA LYS A 37 32.29 21.72 -1.96
C LYS A 37 32.18 20.91 -3.24
N ARG A 38 31.02 20.29 -3.51
CA ARG A 38 30.75 19.53 -4.75
C ARG A 38 30.87 20.40 -5.99
N HIS A 39 30.39 21.64 -5.93
CA HIS A 39 30.45 22.61 -7.04
C HIS A 39 31.76 23.43 -7.08
N ARG A 40 32.69 23.16 -6.15
CA ARG A 40 34.01 23.84 -6.04
C ARG A 40 33.92 25.36 -5.86
N TYR A 41 32.84 25.85 -5.26
CA TYR A 41 32.68 27.29 -4.99
C TYR A 41 33.32 27.71 -3.66
N THR A 42 33.82 28.95 -3.61
CA THR A 42 34.31 29.57 -2.38
C THR A 42 33.13 30.04 -1.51
N GLN A 43 33.36 30.21 -0.21
CA GLN A 43 32.32 30.76 0.69
C GLN A 43 31.95 32.20 0.29
N GLU A 44 32.89 32.97 -0.26
CA GLU A 44 32.63 34.33 -0.74
C GLU A 44 31.67 34.32 -1.94
N HIS A 45 31.89 33.42 -2.90
CA HIS A 45 31.05 33.32 -4.08
C HIS A 45 29.61 32.89 -3.77
N VAL A 46 29.43 31.90 -2.88
CA VAL A 46 28.08 31.47 -2.47
C VAL A 46 27.38 32.52 -1.59
N ALA A 47 28.15 33.28 -0.80
CA ALA A 47 27.58 34.38 -0.02
C ALA A 47 27.06 35.50 -0.93
N GLU A 48 27.77 35.81 -2.02
CA GLU A 48 27.34 36.76 -3.05
C GLU A 48 26.05 36.31 -3.74
N LEU A 49 25.95 35.03 -4.15
CA LEU A 49 24.73 34.45 -4.73
C LEU A 49 23.51 34.56 -3.82
N LEU A 50 23.71 34.43 -2.50
CA LEU A 50 22.63 34.49 -1.51
C LEU A 50 22.40 35.90 -0.94
N GLY A 51 23.11 36.92 -1.44
CA GLY A 51 23.00 38.29 -0.94
C GLY A 51 23.39 38.45 0.54
N THR A 52 24.33 37.63 1.03
CA THR A 52 24.79 37.63 2.44
C THR A 52 26.31 37.81 2.54
N THR A 53 26.86 37.83 3.76
CA THR A 53 28.30 37.96 3.99
C THR A 53 28.98 36.60 4.10
N GLN A 54 30.26 36.51 3.70
CA GLN A 54 31.07 35.29 3.87
C GLN A 54 31.07 34.80 5.33
N GLN A 55 31.12 35.73 6.30
CA GLN A 55 31.09 35.40 7.72
C GLN A 55 29.75 34.76 8.12
N HIS A 56 28.62 35.26 7.61
CA HIS A 56 27.31 34.66 7.84
C HIS A 56 27.18 33.27 7.23
N LEU A 57 27.63 33.09 5.99
CA LEU A 57 27.62 31.78 5.34
C LEU A 57 28.48 30.76 6.12
N SER A 58 29.66 31.18 6.60
CA SER A 58 30.55 30.34 7.40
C SER A 58 29.92 29.89 8.72
N GLN A 59 29.09 30.73 9.35
CA GLN A 59 28.34 30.39 10.56
C GLN A 59 27.20 29.41 10.28
N MET A 60 26.50 29.57 9.14
CA MET A 60 25.46 28.65 8.68
C MET A 60 26.04 27.24 8.41
N GLU A 61 27.17 27.15 7.69
CA GLU A 61 27.82 25.87 7.36
C GLU A 61 28.42 25.13 8.56
N LYS A 62 28.73 25.86 9.65
CA LYS A 62 29.26 25.29 10.89
C LYS A 62 28.16 24.92 11.88
N GLY A 63 26.90 25.22 11.57
CA GLY A 63 25.77 25.01 12.48
C GLY A 63 25.78 25.93 13.71
N THR A 64 26.66 26.93 13.76
CA THR A 64 26.69 27.91 14.87
C THR A 64 25.55 28.93 14.75
N ARG A 65 24.90 29.01 13.59
CA ARG A 65 23.66 29.76 13.38
C ARG A 65 22.66 28.90 12.61
N ALA A 66 21.49 28.68 13.20
CA ALA A 66 20.42 27.92 12.58
C ALA A 66 19.87 28.64 11.33
N LEU A 67 19.53 27.85 10.30
CA LEU A 67 18.93 28.32 9.06
C LEU A 67 17.44 28.57 9.25
N SER A 68 16.99 29.82 9.01
CA SER A 68 15.56 30.14 9.00
C SER A 68 14.84 29.47 7.83
N LEU A 69 13.50 29.37 7.93
CA LEU A 69 12.66 28.83 6.87
C LEU A 69 12.80 29.62 5.55
N GLU A 70 12.91 30.95 5.64
CA GLU A 70 13.12 31.84 4.50
C GLU A 70 14.48 31.59 3.84
N GLN A 71 15.53 31.40 4.64
CA GLN A 71 16.86 31.07 4.14
C GLN A 71 16.90 29.72 3.45
N ARG A 72 16.22 28.70 4.00
CA ARG A 72 16.10 27.38 3.34
C ARG A 72 15.40 27.49 1.98
N ARG A 73 14.35 28.30 1.88
CA ARG A 73 13.66 28.57 0.61
C ARG A 73 14.54 29.29 -0.40
N GLN A 74 15.34 30.25 0.07
CA GLN A 74 16.31 30.94 -0.78
C GLN A 74 17.40 29.99 -1.29
N LEU A 75 17.88 29.05 -0.46
CA LEU A 75 18.83 28.02 -0.88
C LEU A 75 18.25 27.09 -1.95
N VAL A 76 16.97 26.72 -1.86
CA VAL A 76 16.28 25.96 -2.92
C VAL A 76 16.20 26.77 -4.21
N ALA A 77 15.76 28.03 -4.13
CA ALA A 77 15.54 28.88 -5.30
C ALA A 77 16.84 29.25 -6.03
N GLU A 78 17.88 29.64 -5.30
CA GLU A 78 19.10 30.19 -5.88
C GLU A 78 20.17 29.12 -6.16
N LEU A 79 20.18 28.01 -5.40
CA LEU A 79 21.21 26.97 -5.51
C LEU A 79 20.67 25.62 -6.01
N GLY A 80 19.35 25.47 -6.14
CA GLY A 80 18.71 24.24 -6.62
C GLY A 80 18.92 23.04 -5.69
N ILE A 81 19.19 23.28 -4.41
CA ILE A 81 19.29 22.20 -3.40
C ILE A 81 17.90 21.61 -3.17
N ALA A 82 17.79 20.29 -3.11
CA ALA A 82 16.50 19.64 -2.89
C ALA A 82 15.89 20.09 -1.54
N PRO A 83 14.62 20.51 -1.50
CA PRO A 83 13.97 20.98 -0.28
C PRO A 83 14.03 19.98 0.89
N GLU A 84 13.97 18.69 0.57
CA GLU A 84 14.00 17.58 1.52
C GLU A 84 15.37 17.49 2.21
N GLU A 85 16.45 17.77 1.47
CA GLU A 85 17.82 17.84 2.03
C GLU A 85 17.98 19.02 2.98
N LEU A 86 17.14 20.06 2.84
CA LEU A 86 17.11 21.23 3.75
C LEU A 86 16.02 21.11 4.81
N GLY A 87 15.49 19.91 5.08
CA GLY A 87 14.49 19.67 6.12
C GLY A 87 13.15 20.36 5.86
N LEU A 88 12.85 20.73 4.61
CA LEU A 88 11.55 21.27 4.20
C LEU A 88 10.62 20.12 3.80
N SER A 89 9.39 20.14 4.29
CA SER A 89 8.38 19.15 3.90
C SER A 89 7.91 19.39 2.46
N SER A 90 7.65 18.30 1.74
CA SER A 90 7.23 18.26 0.33
C SER A 90 5.94 19.04 0.01
N GLY A 91 5.18 19.48 1.02
CA GLY A 91 4.03 20.37 0.87
C GLY A 91 4.38 21.87 0.80
N GLN A 92 5.53 22.29 1.34
CA GLN A 92 5.95 23.70 1.34
C GLN A 92 6.67 24.10 0.04
N SER A 93 7.22 23.13 -0.69
CA SER A 93 7.87 23.31 -1.99
C SER A 93 6.88 23.55 -3.14
N ARG A 94 5.60 23.20 -2.96
CA ARG A 94 4.57 23.23 -4.03
C ARG A 94 3.97 24.62 -4.29
N PHE A 95 4.35 25.64 -3.52
CA PHE A 95 3.82 27.01 -3.66
C PHE A 95 4.57 27.88 -4.68
N LEU A 96 5.56 27.37 -5.41
CA LEU A 96 6.48 28.23 -6.17
C LEU A 96 6.48 28.10 -7.69
N VAL A 97 5.74 27.18 -8.33
CA VAL A 97 5.61 27.20 -9.81
C VAL A 97 4.27 26.64 -10.31
N SER A 98 3.32 27.50 -10.65
CA SER A 98 2.60 27.46 -11.95
C SER A 98 1.75 28.73 -12.10
N SER A 99 1.94 29.47 -13.19
CA SER A 99 1.18 30.67 -13.54
C SER A 99 -0.20 30.37 -14.16
N GLU A 100 -0.86 29.28 -13.75
CA GLU A 100 -2.21 28.88 -14.21
C GLU A 100 -3.27 28.91 -13.08
N ASP A 101 -2.89 29.32 -11.85
CA ASP A 101 -3.78 29.47 -10.69
C ASP A 101 -4.54 30.81 -10.66
N GLU A 102 -4.85 31.42 -11.81
CA GLU A 102 -5.42 32.78 -11.86
C GLU A 102 -6.90 32.88 -11.42
N SER A 103 -7.62 31.76 -11.30
CA SER A 103 -9.02 31.77 -10.84
C SER A 103 -9.15 31.20 -9.42
N PRO A 104 -9.69 31.99 -8.46
CA PRO A 104 -9.91 31.54 -7.08
C PRO A 104 -10.72 30.24 -6.97
N GLU A 105 -11.68 30.02 -7.87
CA GLU A 105 -12.53 28.82 -7.89
C GLU A 105 -11.73 27.54 -8.18
N ILE A 106 -10.80 27.59 -9.15
CA ILE A 106 -9.92 26.46 -9.48
C ILE A 106 -8.99 26.17 -8.30
N ALA A 107 -8.41 27.22 -7.70
CA ALA A 107 -7.54 27.08 -6.54
C ALA A 107 -8.27 26.45 -5.33
N THR A 108 -9.48 26.93 -5.02
CA THR A 108 -10.33 26.37 -3.95
C THR A 108 -10.68 24.91 -4.23
N SER A 109 -11.12 24.57 -5.44
CA SER A 109 -11.48 23.18 -5.80
C SER A 109 -10.29 22.23 -5.65
N ARG A 110 -9.10 22.63 -6.13
CA ARG A 110 -7.88 21.82 -6.01
C ARG A 110 -7.38 21.71 -4.57
N ALA A 111 -7.52 22.77 -3.77
CA ALA A 111 -7.16 22.77 -2.36
C ALA A 111 -8.07 21.85 -1.54
N GLN A 112 -9.39 21.91 -1.77
CA GLN A 112 -10.37 21.03 -1.16
C GLN A 112 -10.06 19.56 -1.47
N TRP A 113 -9.87 19.23 -2.75
CA TRP A 113 -9.56 17.87 -3.17
C TRP A 113 -8.28 17.31 -2.51
N ARG A 114 -7.23 18.14 -2.38
CA ARG A 114 -6.00 17.75 -1.66
C ARG A 114 -6.26 17.51 -0.17
N ALA A 115 -7.08 18.34 0.46
CA ALA A 115 -7.44 18.19 1.87
C ALA A 115 -8.23 16.89 2.10
N GLU A 116 -9.22 16.62 1.24
CA GLU A 116 -10.02 15.39 1.25
C GLU A 116 -9.17 14.15 1.04
N ARG A 117 -8.28 14.15 0.03
CA ARG A 117 -7.36 13.04 -0.23
C ARG A 117 -6.39 12.81 0.94
N CYS A 118 -5.84 13.88 1.51
CA CYS A 118 -4.96 13.78 2.67
C CYS A 118 -5.69 13.21 3.89
N TRP A 119 -6.96 13.60 4.08
CA TRP A 119 -7.80 13.08 5.17
C TRP A 119 -8.22 11.63 4.93
N LEU A 120 -8.61 11.26 3.71
CA LEU A 120 -8.87 9.87 3.29
C LEU A 120 -7.69 8.97 3.66
N ASN A 121 -6.47 9.35 3.28
CA ASN A 121 -5.28 8.54 3.55
C ASN A 121 -5.01 8.37 5.05
N ARG A 122 -5.22 9.42 5.86
CA ARG A 122 -5.06 9.34 7.32
C ARG A 122 -6.15 8.53 8.02
N ASN A 123 -7.36 8.47 7.46
CA ASN A 123 -8.52 7.83 8.10
C ASN A 123 -8.94 6.53 7.41
N ARG A 124 -8.13 6.01 6.46
CA ARG A 124 -8.49 4.90 5.56
C ARG A 124 -9.02 3.68 6.30
N ALA A 125 -8.36 3.23 7.37
CA ALA A 125 -8.79 2.07 8.15
C ALA A 125 -10.17 2.27 8.82
N GLY A 126 -10.44 3.48 9.35
CA GLY A 126 -11.74 3.81 9.94
C GLY A 126 -12.85 3.86 8.90
N LEU A 127 -12.57 4.47 7.74
CA LEU A 127 -13.49 4.55 6.61
C LEU A 127 -13.78 3.17 6.00
N ALA A 128 -12.79 2.28 5.93
CA ALA A 128 -12.96 0.90 5.49
C ALA A 128 -13.93 0.13 6.41
N ARG A 129 -13.75 0.23 7.73
CA ARG A 129 -14.68 -0.35 8.72
C ARG A 129 -16.09 0.22 8.59
N LEU A 130 -16.22 1.53 8.38
CA LEU A 130 -17.51 2.17 8.16
C LEU A 130 -18.18 1.66 6.88
N ALA A 131 -17.43 1.53 5.79
CA ALA A 131 -17.95 1.11 4.48
C ALA A 131 -18.48 -0.34 4.46
N VAL A 132 -17.98 -1.23 5.34
CA VAL A 132 -18.51 -2.59 5.49
C VAL A 132 -20.02 -2.59 5.76
N ASP A 133 -20.51 -1.62 6.53
CA ASP A 133 -21.91 -1.52 6.91
C ASP A 133 -22.85 -1.17 5.75
N LEU A 134 -22.30 -0.80 4.59
CA LEU A 134 -23.08 -0.60 3.36
C LEU A 134 -23.61 -1.92 2.80
N TYR A 135 -22.99 -3.05 3.12
CA TYR A 135 -23.27 -4.36 2.53
C TYR A 135 -23.98 -5.30 3.51
N SER A 136 -24.76 -6.26 2.99
CA SER A 136 -25.42 -7.27 3.81
C SER A 136 -24.39 -8.16 4.51
N ALA A 137 -24.76 -8.74 5.65
CA ALA A 137 -23.86 -9.54 6.47
C ALA A 137 -23.31 -10.78 5.75
N GLU A 138 -24.06 -11.33 4.79
CA GLU A 138 -23.66 -12.50 3.99
C GLU A 138 -22.46 -12.23 3.08
N HIS A 139 -22.22 -10.97 2.73
CA HIS A 139 -21.12 -10.56 1.87
C HIS A 139 -19.89 -10.13 2.67
N ARG A 140 -19.95 -10.05 4.00
CA ARG A 140 -18.84 -9.51 4.81
C ARG A 140 -17.85 -10.62 5.16
N ILE A 141 -16.56 -10.37 4.96
CA ILE A 141 -15.52 -11.25 5.50
C ILE A 141 -15.42 -11.02 7.01
N PRO A 142 -15.50 -12.07 7.86
CA PRO A 142 -15.44 -11.91 9.31
C PRO A 142 -14.15 -11.20 9.77
N ARG A 143 -14.33 -10.21 10.66
CA ARG A 143 -13.24 -9.46 11.32
C ARG A 143 -12.30 -8.68 10.39
N ALA A 144 -12.67 -8.49 9.13
CA ALA A 144 -11.88 -7.71 8.18
C ALA A 144 -12.80 -6.72 7.43
N PRO A 145 -12.29 -5.53 7.05
CA PRO A 145 -13.07 -4.58 6.28
C PRO A 145 -13.14 -4.92 4.79
N LEU A 146 -13.44 -6.19 4.49
CA LEU A 146 -13.61 -6.72 3.14
C LEU A 146 -15.01 -7.28 2.94
N ILE A 147 -15.43 -7.27 1.69
CA ILE A 147 -16.61 -7.98 1.22
C ILE A 147 -16.23 -9.02 0.16
N ALA A 148 -17.02 -10.07 0.03
CA ALA A 148 -16.82 -11.13 -0.95
C ALA A 148 -18.16 -11.66 -1.47
N ALA A 149 -18.17 -12.11 -2.72
CA ALA A 149 -19.27 -12.93 -3.21
C ALA A 149 -19.25 -14.28 -2.48
N PRO A 150 -20.41 -14.96 -2.30
CA PRO A 150 -20.48 -16.19 -1.52
C PRO A 150 -19.48 -17.28 -1.94
N ASP A 151 -19.22 -17.43 -3.24
CA ASP A 151 -18.30 -18.45 -3.77
C ASP A 151 -16.84 -17.98 -3.81
N TRP A 152 -16.55 -16.72 -3.47
CA TRP A 152 -15.18 -16.19 -3.50
C TRP A 152 -14.36 -16.61 -2.29
N VAL A 153 -15.00 -16.95 -1.17
CA VAL A 153 -14.33 -17.50 0.02
C VAL A 153 -14.66 -19.00 0.11
N PRO A 154 -13.73 -19.89 -0.24
CA PRO A 154 -13.95 -21.33 -0.13
C PRO A 154 -14.15 -21.75 1.33
N ARG A 155 -14.82 -22.90 1.54
CA ARG A 155 -15.05 -23.46 2.89
C ARG A 155 -13.77 -23.93 3.58
N GLU A 156 -12.77 -24.29 2.80
CA GLU A 156 -11.44 -24.68 3.24
C GLU A 156 -10.40 -24.04 2.31
N PRO A 157 -9.17 -23.78 2.78
CA PRO A 157 -8.10 -23.26 1.94
C PRO A 157 -7.85 -24.16 0.73
N VAL A 158 -7.79 -23.56 -0.46
CA VAL A 158 -7.58 -24.31 -1.71
C VAL A 158 -6.09 -24.29 -2.05
N PRO A 159 -5.43 -25.44 -2.33
CA PRO A 159 -4.04 -25.44 -2.78
C PRO A 159 -3.84 -24.50 -3.97
N LEU A 160 -2.83 -23.62 -3.92
CA LEU A 160 -2.65 -22.56 -4.93
C LEU A 160 -2.62 -23.11 -6.36
N ARG A 161 -1.96 -24.26 -6.56
CA ARG A 161 -1.81 -24.92 -7.86
C ARG A 161 -3.05 -25.65 -8.37
N SER A 162 -4.07 -25.84 -7.54
CA SER A 162 -5.33 -26.45 -8.01
C SER A 162 -6.28 -25.41 -8.61
N VAL A 163 -5.99 -24.11 -8.47
CA VAL A 163 -6.76 -23.04 -9.09
C VAL A 163 -6.34 -22.89 -10.56
N ALA A 164 -7.22 -23.29 -11.47
CA ALA A 164 -7.00 -23.13 -12.91
C ALA A 164 -7.18 -21.66 -13.32
N LEU A 165 -6.18 -21.10 -14.00
CA LEU A 165 -6.24 -19.74 -14.53
C LEU A 165 -6.48 -19.80 -16.05
N SER A 166 -7.35 -18.93 -16.55
CA SER A 166 -7.53 -18.72 -17.99
C SER A 166 -7.36 -17.24 -18.33
N LEU A 167 -6.75 -16.96 -19.47
CA LEU A 167 -6.53 -15.60 -19.97
C LEU A 167 -7.25 -15.43 -21.31
N ASP A 168 -8.30 -14.61 -21.30
CA ASP A 168 -9.02 -14.14 -22.47
C ASP A 168 -8.54 -12.73 -22.83
N GLU A 169 -7.83 -12.63 -23.95
CA GLU A 169 -7.22 -11.38 -24.41
C GLU A 169 -8.17 -10.58 -25.32
N THR A 170 -9.42 -11.01 -25.46
CA THR A 170 -10.44 -10.25 -26.16
C THR A 170 -10.85 -9.02 -25.36
N GLU A 171 -11.02 -7.91 -26.05
CA GLU A 171 -11.42 -6.65 -25.42
C GLU A 171 -12.80 -6.81 -24.79
N SER A 172 -12.87 -6.52 -23.48
CA SER A 172 -14.08 -6.64 -22.69
C SER A 172 -14.40 -5.28 -22.05
N PRO A 173 -15.34 -4.49 -22.58
CA PRO A 173 -15.62 -3.16 -22.05
C PRO A 173 -16.20 -3.22 -20.63
N CYS A 174 -15.96 -2.16 -19.85
CA CYS A 174 -16.61 -1.92 -18.56
C CYS A 174 -17.81 -0.99 -18.75
N ALA A 175 -18.84 -1.15 -17.93
CA ALA A 175 -19.94 -0.20 -17.88
C ALA A 175 -19.56 1.13 -17.19
N VAL A 176 -18.60 1.08 -16.26
CA VAL A 176 -18.11 2.22 -15.46
C VAL A 176 -16.59 2.28 -15.51
N ASP A 177 -16.04 3.45 -15.84
CA ASP A 177 -14.59 3.72 -15.93
C ASP A 177 -14.11 4.87 -15.01
N GLY A 178 -15.02 5.56 -14.33
CA GLY A 178 -14.72 6.66 -13.42
C GLY A 178 -14.80 8.05 -14.05
N SER A 179 -15.07 8.16 -15.34
CA SER A 179 -15.28 9.44 -16.03
C SER A 179 -16.69 10.02 -15.85
N GLU A 180 -17.63 9.24 -15.32
CA GLU A 180 -19.06 9.51 -15.30
C GLU A 180 -19.43 10.76 -14.47
N PRO A 181 -20.56 11.42 -14.77
CA PRO A 181 -21.03 12.59 -14.01
C PRO A 181 -21.15 12.34 -12.50
N GLU A 182 -21.51 11.12 -12.10
CA GLU A 182 -21.66 10.71 -10.70
C GLU A 182 -20.32 10.78 -9.94
N SER A 183 -19.18 10.55 -10.61
CA SER A 183 -17.85 10.68 -10.03
C SER A 183 -17.34 12.13 -9.96
N ALA A 184 -18.08 13.10 -10.53
CA ALA A 184 -17.61 14.48 -10.66
C ALA A 184 -17.30 15.14 -9.31
N GLY A 185 -17.99 14.73 -8.23
CA GLY A 185 -17.72 15.20 -6.87
C GLY A 185 -16.30 14.86 -6.39
N ALA A 186 -15.75 13.73 -6.83
CA ALA A 186 -14.41 13.27 -6.43
C ALA A 186 -13.27 13.81 -7.32
N ARG A 187 -13.58 14.54 -8.40
CA ARG A 187 -12.60 15.05 -9.38
C ARG A 187 -12.51 16.57 -9.30
N PRO A 188 -11.34 17.19 -9.09
CA PRO A 188 -11.23 18.64 -8.97
C PRO A 188 -11.34 19.35 -10.32
N LEU A 189 -11.54 20.67 -10.29
CA LEU A 189 -11.48 21.49 -11.50
C LEU A 189 -10.07 21.47 -12.11
N ARG A 190 -10.01 21.17 -13.41
CA ARG A 190 -8.80 21.31 -14.23
C ARG A 190 -8.69 22.73 -14.76
N ILE A 191 -9.81 23.24 -15.31
CA ILE A 191 -10.03 24.61 -15.79
C ILE A 191 -11.42 25.09 -15.29
N ARG A 192 -11.77 26.37 -15.50
CA ARG A 192 -13.00 26.98 -14.95
C ARG A 192 -14.26 26.15 -15.18
N ASP A 193 -14.45 25.66 -16.40
CA ASP A 193 -15.68 24.95 -16.80
C ASP A 193 -15.47 23.44 -17.02
N ALA A 194 -14.33 22.88 -16.61
CA ALA A 194 -14.07 21.46 -16.77
C ALA A 194 -13.23 20.86 -15.63
N ARG A 195 -13.70 19.73 -15.12
CA ARG A 195 -12.97 18.89 -14.16
C ARG A 195 -11.91 18.05 -14.89
N PHE A 196 -11.00 17.47 -14.12
CA PHE A 196 -10.21 16.36 -14.63
C PHE A 196 -11.16 15.24 -15.08
N GLU A 197 -10.90 14.65 -16.24
CA GLU A 197 -11.71 13.56 -16.79
C GLU A 197 -11.56 12.30 -15.92
N TYR A 198 -10.35 12.02 -15.45
CA TYR A 198 -10.03 10.84 -14.66
C TYR A 198 -9.43 11.23 -13.30
N TYR A 199 -9.68 10.42 -12.27
CA TYR A 199 -9.16 10.66 -10.92
C TYR A 199 -7.62 10.55 -10.87
N THR A 200 -7.06 9.57 -11.59
CA THR A 200 -5.62 9.37 -11.78
C THR A 200 -4.97 10.57 -12.48
N SER A 201 -5.69 11.23 -13.38
CA SER A 201 -5.22 12.48 -13.99
C SER A 201 -5.11 13.60 -12.95
N ALA A 202 -6.05 13.70 -12.01
CA ALA A 202 -5.96 14.67 -10.90
C ALA A 202 -4.77 14.35 -9.98
N ILE A 203 -4.56 13.09 -9.61
CA ILE A 203 -3.38 12.65 -8.84
C ILE A 203 -2.10 13.08 -9.55
N LYS A 204 -1.94 12.71 -10.82
CA LYS A 204 -0.72 12.97 -11.60
C LYS A 204 -0.35 14.45 -11.66
N HIS A 205 -1.33 15.34 -11.69
CA HIS A 205 -1.09 16.79 -11.81
C HIS A 205 -1.01 17.49 -10.45
N LEU A 206 -1.76 17.05 -9.44
CA LEU A 206 -1.95 17.80 -8.20
C LEU A 206 -1.21 17.21 -7.00
N ASP A 207 -0.92 15.91 -7.02
CA ASP A 207 -0.34 15.15 -5.91
C ASP A 207 0.41 13.90 -6.41
N ARG A 208 1.35 14.10 -7.34
CA ARG A 208 2.06 13.00 -8.02
C ARG A 208 2.95 12.20 -7.04
N PRO A 209 2.73 10.89 -6.88
CA PRO A 209 3.65 10.00 -6.17
C PRO A 209 5.00 9.83 -6.91
N ALA A 210 6.02 9.31 -6.21
CA ALA A 210 7.33 9.03 -6.80
C ALA A 210 7.25 8.01 -7.94
N LEU A 211 6.51 6.91 -7.74
CA LEU A 211 6.19 5.90 -8.74
C LEU A 211 4.68 5.92 -9.00
N PHE A 212 4.25 6.29 -10.21
CA PHE A 212 2.84 6.39 -10.58
C PHE A 212 2.66 6.20 -12.09
N GLU A 213 2.62 4.93 -12.50
CA GLU A 213 2.56 4.52 -13.89
C GLU A 213 1.41 3.55 -14.11
N SER A 214 0.80 3.62 -15.30
CA SER A 214 -0.28 2.70 -15.67
C SER A 214 0.32 1.47 -16.34
N ARG A 215 0.59 0.43 -15.55
CA ARG A 215 1.14 -0.84 -16.03
C ARG A 215 0.03 -1.78 -16.54
N PRO A 216 0.31 -2.64 -17.52
CA PRO A 216 -0.58 -3.75 -17.86
C PRO A 216 -0.92 -4.58 -16.62
N SER A 217 -2.16 -5.02 -16.50
CA SER A 217 -2.65 -5.80 -15.36
C SER A 217 -3.59 -6.92 -15.81
N TYR A 218 -3.65 -8.00 -15.04
CA TYR A 218 -4.65 -9.04 -15.27
C TYR A 218 -5.95 -8.63 -14.56
N ARG A 219 -7.02 -8.49 -15.32
CA ARG A 219 -8.35 -8.14 -14.82
C ARG A 219 -9.17 -9.41 -14.64
N LEU A 220 -9.82 -9.58 -13.49
CA LEU A 220 -10.75 -10.68 -13.25
C LEU A 220 -12.02 -10.48 -14.11
N LEU A 221 -12.38 -11.51 -14.87
CA LEU A 221 -13.59 -11.60 -15.70
C LEU A 221 -14.63 -12.57 -15.12
N GLY A 222 -14.23 -13.44 -14.20
CA GLY A 222 -15.15 -14.36 -13.52
C GLY A 222 -14.44 -15.55 -12.89
N GLY A 223 -15.24 -16.52 -12.44
CA GLY A 223 -14.77 -17.68 -11.70
C GLY A 223 -14.74 -17.44 -10.19
N SER A 224 -14.32 -18.46 -9.46
CA SER A 224 -14.13 -18.38 -8.02
C SER A 224 -13.11 -19.41 -7.51
N PRO A 225 -12.36 -19.11 -6.43
CA PRO A 225 -11.46 -20.08 -5.83
C PRO A 225 -12.19 -21.35 -5.34
N ALA A 226 -13.42 -21.23 -4.84
CA ALA A 226 -14.21 -22.37 -4.40
C ALA A 226 -14.53 -23.36 -5.54
N ASN A 227 -14.63 -22.87 -6.77
CA ASN A 227 -14.82 -23.67 -7.97
C ASN A 227 -13.49 -24.09 -8.64
N GLY A 228 -12.36 -23.75 -8.02
CA GLY A 228 -11.03 -24.08 -8.52
C GLY A 228 -10.67 -23.41 -9.86
N ASN A 229 -11.30 -22.30 -10.22
CA ASN A 229 -10.99 -21.59 -11.47
C ASN A 229 -11.17 -20.08 -11.36
N LEU A 230 -10.31 -19.33 -12.05
CA LEU A 230 -10.40 -17.88 -12.21
C LEU A 230 -10.13 -17.53 -13.68
N SER A 231 -10.96 -16.66 -14.23
CA SER A 231 -10.85 -16.19 -15.61
C SER A 231 -10.42 -14.74 -15.62
N PHE A 232 -9.41 -14.42 -16.42
CA PHE A 232 -8.82 -13.10 -16.50
C PHE A 232 -8.80 -12.58 -17.94
N GLY A 233 -8.75 -11.27 -18.07
CA GLY A 233 -8.37 -10.58 -19.30
C GLY A 233 -7.28 -9.56 -19.01
N LEU A 234 -7.05 -8.66 -19.95
CA LEU A 234 -6.08 -7.57 -19.81
C LEU A 234 -6.78 -6.25 -19.51
N ALA A 235 -6.14 -5.43 -18.68
CA ALA A 235 -6.52 -4.06 -18.40
C ALA A 235 -5.27 -3.23 -18.06
N ALA A 236 -5.42 -1.94 -17.81
CA ALA A 236 -4.38 -1.08 -17.30
C ALA A 236 -4.61 -0.77 -15.80
N TYR A 237 -3.53 -0.60 -15.04
CA TYR A 237 -3.61 -0.32 -13.61
C TYR A 237 -4.51 0.89 -13.29
N PHE A 238 -4.50 1.92 -14.13
CA PHE A 238 -5.35 3.10 -13.93
C PHE A 238 -6.85 2.82 -14.12
N ASP A 239 -7.24 1.82 -14.91
CA ASP A 239 -8.65 1.42 -15.04
C ASP A 239 -9.24 1.01 -13.67
N LYS A 240 -8.41 0.46 -12.77
CA LYS A 240 -8.78 0.21 -11.36
C LYS A 240 -8.81 1.49 -10.54
N LEU A 241 -7.75 2.30 -10.62
CA LEU A 241 -7.57 3.44 -9.71
C LEU A 241 -8.60 4.54 -9.95
N ASP A 242 -8.98 4.77 -11.21
CA ASP A 242 -9.96 5.79 -11.58
C ASP A 242 -11.33 5.57 -10.95
N VAL A 243 -11.67 4.30 -10.70
CA VAL A 243 -12.87 3.93 -9.95
C VAL A 243 -12.56 3.82 -8.44
N SER A 244 -11.57 3.02 -8.06
CA SER A 244 -11.36 2.61 -6.67
C SER A 244 -11.01 3.77 -5.74
N GLU A 245 -10.13 4.66 -6.18
CA GLU A 245 -9.73 5.81 -5.36
C GLU A 245 -10.81 6.91 -5.37
N ALA A 246 -11.58 7.05 -6.45
CA ALA A 246 -12.73 7.94 -6.49
C ALA A 246 -13.84 7.50 -5.52
N LEU A 247 -14.10 6.19 -5.41
CA LEU A 247 -15.05 5.64 -4.42
C LEU A 247 -14.61 5.91 -2.98
N GLY A 248 -13.32 5.71 -2.68
CA GLY A 248 -12.77 6.03 -1.37
C GLY A 248 -12.86 7.53 -1.05
N HIS A 249 -12.57 8.37 -2.04
CA HIS A 249 -12.65 9.82 -1.93
C HIS A 249 -14.09 10.32 -1.73
N GLU A 250 -15.07 9.75 -2.42
CA GLU A 250 -16.49 10.10 -2.26
C GLU A 250 -16.95 9.88 -0.81
N VAL A 251 -16.64 8.71 -0.23
CA VAL A 251 -16.96 8.42 1.18
C VAL A 251 -16.25 9.41 2.11
N ALA A 252 -14.98 9.73 1.82
CA ALA A 252 -14.21 10.66 2.62
C ALA A 252 -14.79 12.08 2.61
N ALA A 253 -15.15 12.60 1.44
CA ALA A 253 -15.76 13.92 1.29
C ALA A 253 -17.06 14.02 2.09
N VAL A 254 -17.95 13.02 1.97
CA VAL A 254 -19.21 12.96 2.73
C VAL A 254 -18.98 12.96 4.23
N CYS A 255 -17.98 12.22 4.71
CA CYS A 255 -17.63 12.16 6.14
C CYS A 255 -16.94 13.44 6.66
N MET A 256 -16.22 14.18 5.81
CA MET A 256 -15.59 15.44 6.19
C MET A 256 -16.61 16.57 6.31
N ASP A 257 -17.60 16.61 5.41
CA ASP A 257 -18.67 17.61 5.44
C ASP A 257 -19.65 17.39 6.60
N ASP A 258 -19.78 16.15 7.06
CA ASP A 258 -20.67 15.76 8.14
C ASP A 258 -19.92 14.90 9.16
N SER A 259 -19.32 15.54 10.16
CA SER A 259 -18.56 14.84 11.20
C SER A 259 -19.40 13.85 12.02
N ALA A 260 -20.73 14.01 12.04
CA ALA A 260 -21.63 13.05 12.66
C ALA A 260 -21.72 11.74 11.85
N ALA A 261 -21.44 11.78 10.54
CA ALA A 261 -21.44 10.60 9.67
C ALA A 261 -20.35 9.58 10.05
N LEU A 262 -19.24 10.00 10.67
CA LEU A 262 -18.20 9.09 11.17
C LEU A 262 -18.60 8.33 12.43
N ALA A 263 -19.45 8.94 13.26
CA ALA A 263 -20.00 8.30 14.45
C ALA A 263 -21.28 7.50 14.13
N ALA A 264 -21.89 7.73 12.97
CA ALA A 264 -23.06 7.02 12.51
C ALA A 264 -22.67 5.65 11.91
N PRO A 265 -23.58 4.65 11.96
CA PRO A 265 -23.36 3.40 11.24
C PRO A 265 -23.30 3.62 9.74
N GLY A 266 -22.45 2.87 9.01
CA GLY A 266 -22.18 3.14 7.59
C GLY A 266 -23.39 3.14 6.68
N ARG A 267 -24.45 2.40 7.03
CA ARG A 267 -25.76 2.45 6.34
C ARG A 267 -26.36 3.86 6.23
N ALA A 268 -25.97 4.80 7.10
CA ALA A 268 -26.40 6.20 7.06
C ALA A 268 -25.82 6.97 5.85
N LEU A 269 -24.81 6.42 5.18
CA LEU A 269 -24.24 6.99 3.96
C LEU A 269 -25.03 6.62 2.69
N ARG A 270 -25.97 5.66 2.77
CA ARG A 270 -26.77 5.23 1.61
C ARG A 270 -27.56 6.40 1.02
N GLY A 271 -27.53 6.54 -0.31
CA GLY A 271 -28.17 7.65 -1.03
C GLY A 271 -27.39 8.98 -0.97
N ARG A 272 -26.21 9.01 -0.34
CA ARG A 272 -25.27 10.15 -0.35
C ARG A 272 -24.02 9.88 -1.18
N LEU A 273 -23.93 8.72 -1.84
CA LEU A 273 -22.75 8.22 -2.54
C LEU A 273 -23.11 7.91 -4.00
N PRO A 274 -23.42 8.93 -4.84
CA PRO A 274 -23.93 8.72 -6.19
C PRO A 274 -23.02 7.86 -7.08
N PHE A 275 -21.69 8.01 -7.00
CA PHE A 275 -20.76 7.22 -7.79
C PHE A 275 -20.73 5.77 -7.33
N ARG A 276 -20.72 5.54 -6.01
CA ARG A 276 -20.84 4.18 -5.47
C ARG A 276 -22.19 3.53 -5.78
N ASP A 277 -23.28 4.29 -5.71
CA ASP A 277 -24.62 3.80 -6.06
C ASP A 277 -24.69 3.43 -7.55
N LEU A 278 -23.99 4.17 -8.42
CA LEU A 278 -23.85 3.85 -9.84
C LEU A 278 -23.16 2.49 -10.06
N ILE A 279 -22.20 2.07 -9.23
CA ILE A 279 -21.53 0.76 -9.40
C ILE A 279 -22.55 -0.39 -9.37
N GLY A 280 -23.56 -0.32 -8.49
CA GLY A 280 -24.53 -1.39 -8.33
C GLY A 280 -23.90 -2.63 -7.67
N ASP A 281 -23.97 -3.78 -8.32
CA ASP A 281 -23.35 -5.01 -7.82
C ASP A 281 -21.81 -4.90 -7.86
N PRO A 282 -21.12 -4.88 -6.70
CA PRO A 282 -19.66 -4.75 -6.67
C PRO A 282 -18.93 -6.01 -7.16
N PHE A 283 -19.62 -7.15 -7.26
CA PHE A 283 -19.03 -8.44 -7.64
C PHE A 283 -19.13 -8.73 -9.15
N ASP A 284 -19.95 -7.99 -9.88
CA ASP A 284 -20.07 -8.11 -11.33
C ASP A 284 -18.81 -7.54 -12.04
N PRO A 285 -18.00 -8.39 -12.69
CA PRO A 285 -16.74 -7.98 -13.31
C PRO A 285 -16.92 -7.14 -14.58
N PHE A 286 -18.15 -7.00 -15.09
CA PHE A 286 -18.46 -6.15 -16.24
C PHE A 286 -18.90 -4.73 -15.84
N ARG A 287 -19.18 -4.49 -14.55
CA ARG A 287 -19.48 -3.14 -14.05
C ARG A 287 -18.26 -2.23 -14.11
N ARG A 288 -17.08 -2.72 -13.72
CA ARG A 288 -15.82 -1.97 -13.68
C ARG A 288 -14.63 -2.91 -13.89
N ALA A 289 -13.44 -2.35 -14.09
CA ALA A 289 -12.22 -3.15 -14.11
C ALA A 289 -11.89 -3.68 -12.70
N ILE A 290 -12.06 -4.99 -12.48
CA ILE A 290 -11.63 -5.67 -11.25
C ILE A 290 -10.20 -6.17 -11.47
N ILE A 291 -9.21 -5.41 -11.03
CA ILE A 291 -7.79 -5.81 -11.09
C ILE A 291 -7.35 -6.18 -9.67
N PRO A 292 -7.12 -7.47 -9.38
CA PRO A 292 -6.73 -7.88 -8.04
C PRO A 292 -5.23 -7.69 -7.78
N ALA A 293 -4.92 -7.27 -6.56
CA ALA A 293 -3.63 -7.57 -5.96
C ALA A 293 -3.60 -9.03 -5.45
N ILE A 294 -2.41 -9.54 -5.15
CA ILE A 294 -2.21 -10.78 -4.40
C ILE A 294 -1.58 -10.39 -3.07
N THR A 295 -2.24 -10.73 -1.97
CA THR A 295 -1.75 -10.47 -0.61
C THR A 295 -1.55 -11.80 0.10
N THR A 296 -0.30 -12.06 0.49
CA THR A 296 0.15 -13.35 1.00
C THR A 296 0.53 -13.25 2.47
N LEU A 297 -0.12 -14.04 3.31
CA LEU A 297 0.36 -14.27 4.68
C LEU A 297 1.49 -15.31 4.67
N THR A 298 2.68 -14.92 5.12
CA THR A 298 3.79 -15.86 5.32
C THR A 298 3.79 -16.37 6.76
N ILE A 299 3.57 -17.66 6.95
CA ILE A 299 3.68 -18.36 8.24
C ILE A 299 4.96 -19.19 8.25
N ARG A 300 5.75 -19.05 9.32
CA ARG A 300 6.89 -19.89 9.64
C ARG A 300 6.52 -20.90 10.71
N LEU A 301 6.60 -22.19 10.39
CA LEU A 301 6.47 -23.28 11.34
C LEU A 301 7.81 -23.52 12.02
N HIS A 302 7.90 -23.09 13.27
CA HIS A 302 9.07 -23.39 14.09
C HIS A 302 9.07 -24.85 14.52
N ARG A 303 10.27 -25.37 14.86
CA ARG A 303 10.37 -26.71 15.44
C ARG A 303 9.75 -26.71 16.84
N TYR A 304 8.94 -27.73 17.12
CA TYR A 304 8.37 -27.96 18.45
C TYR A 304 9.46 -27.88 19.55
N PRO A 305 9.21 -27.20 20.69
CA PRO A 305 7.92 -26.70 21.18
C PRO A 305 7.62 -25.22 20.87
N VAL A 306 8.33 -24.61 19.93
CA VAL A 306 8.14 -23.19 19.62
C VAL A 306 6.89 -23.00 18.77
N GLU A 307 6.02 -22.05 19.18
CA GLU A 307 4.80 -21.70 18.44
C GLU A 307 5.15 -21.17 17.04
N PRO A 308 4.33 -21.42 16.01
CA PRO A 308 4.48 -20.79 14.70
C PRO A 308 4.48 -19.27 14.78
N SER A 309 5.08 -18.60 13.80
CA SER A 309 5.02 -17.14 13.67
C SER A 309 4.63 -16.71 12.26
N PHE A 310 4.24 -15.45 12.10
CA PHE A 310 3.95 -14.86 10.80
C PHE A 310 4.70 -13.55 10.60
N LEU A 311 4.93 -13.19 9.34
CA LEU A 311 5.60 -11.94 8.99
C LEU A 311 4.61 -10.81 8.76
N LEU A 312 5.01 -9.61 9.19
CA LEU A 312 4.32 -8.36 8.89
C LEU A 312 5.28 -7.40 8.21
N HIS A 313 4.73 -6.54 7.37
CA HIS A 313 5.40 -5.37 6.83
C HIS A 313 4.65 -4.12 7.30
N TRP A 314 5.38 -3.06 7.63
CA TRP A 314 4.81 -1.75 7.89
C TRP A 314 5.08 -0.87 6.68
N ARG A 315 4.00 -0.42 6.02
CA ARG A 315 4.07 0.38 4.80
C ARG A 315 4.44 1.82 5.14
N ASP A 316 5.57 2.31 4.66
CA ASP A 316 6.00 3.69 4.91
C ASP A 316 5.07 4.69 4.20
N PRO A 317 4.36 5.58 4.93
CA PRO A 317 3.46 6.56 4.33
C PRO A 317 4.10 7.48 3.28
N SER A 318 5.42 7.63 3.30
CA SER A 318 6.16 8.48 2.36
C SER A 318 6.49 7.79 1.03
N ARG A 319 6.32 6.47 0.95
CA ARG A 319 6.80 5.66 -0.20
C ARG A 319 5.69 4.99 -1.01
N VAL A 320 4.52 4.76 -0.41
CA VAL A 320 3.42 4.04 -1.08
C VAL A 320 2.30 4.98 -1.53
N ALA A 321 1.74 4.73 -2.72
CA ALA A 321 0.64 5.52 -3.29
C ALA A 321 -0.71 5.30 -2.59
N THR A 322 -0.88 4.15 -1.94
CA THR A 322 -2.09 3.72 -1.23
C THR A 322 -1.74 3.03 0.09
N ALA A 323 -2.62 3.14 1.10
CA ALA A 323 -2.54 2.41 2.38
C ALA A 323 -1.28 2.64 3.23
N GLY A 324 -0.59 3.77 3.09
CA GLY A 324 0.58 4.13 3.90
C GLY A 324 0.28 4.29 5.40
N GLY A 325 1.19 3.82 6.26
CA GLY A 325 1.10 3.90 7.73
C GLY A 325 0.35 2.74 8.39
N LEU A 326 -0.03 1.73 7.61
CA LEU A 326 -0.67 0.50 8.08
C LEU A 326 0.34 -0.66 8.10
N TYR A 327 0.13 -1.60 9.02
CA TYR A 327 0.70 -2.94 8.90
C TYR A 327 0.01 -3.67 7.74
N ASP A 328 0.72 -4.54 7.06
CA ASP A 328 0.16 -5.51 6.13
C ASP A 328 0.89 -6.85 6.29
N VAL A 329 0.29 -7.92 5.79
CA VAL A 329 1.00 -9.19 5.64
C VAL A 329 1.94 -9.08 4.44
N VAL A 330 2.99 -9.90 4.44
CA VAL A 330 4.03 -9.86 3.42
C VAL A 330 4.20 -11.25 2.80
N PRO A 331 4.27 -11.38 1.46
CA PRO A 331 4.33 -10.29 0.49
C PRO A 331 2.97 -9.79 -0.03
N ALA A 332 2.94 -8.58 -0.60
CA ALA A 332 1.76 -8.04 -1.29
C ALA A 332 2.12 -7.28 -2.57
N GLY A 333 1.47 -7.61 -3.69
CA GLY A 333 1.72 -6.92 -4.96
C GLY A 333 0.58 -7.03 -5.97
N GLU A 334 0.61 -6.21 -7.01
CA GLU A 334 -0.42 -6.23 -8.05
C GLU A 334 -0.26 -7.46 -8.95
N PHE A 335 -1.37 -8.12 -9.33
CA PHE A 335 -1.29 -9.24 -10.27
C PHE A 335 -1.07 -8.71 -11.70
N GLN A 336 0.21 -8.51 -12.02
CA GLN A 336 0.66 -7.84 -13.24
C GLN A 336 1.79 -8.62 -13.93
N PRO A 337 1.92 -8.50 -15.27
CA PRO A 337 3.14 -8.86 -15.97
C PRO A 337 4.36 -8.11 -15.42
N SER A 338 5.52 -8.77 -15.40
CA SER A 338 6.80 -8.15 -15.04
C SER A 338 7.29 -7.17 -16.10
N SER A 339 6.76 -7.25 -17.33
CA SER A 339 7.12 -6.36 -18.44
C SER A 339 5.93 -5.53 -18.93
N VAL A 340 6.22 -4.28 -19.29
CA VAL A 340 5.29 -3.45 -20.08
C VAL A 340 5.11 -4.01 -21.49
N ALA A 341 6.08 -4.78 -21.97
CA ALA A 341 6.03 -5.38 -23.28
C ALA A 341 5.12 -6.62 -23.24
N LEU A 342 4.00 -6.53 -23.95
CA LEU A 342 2.94 -7.55 -23.91
C LEU A 342 3.41 -8.95 -24.32
N TRP A 343 4.54 -9.13 -25.00
CA TRP A 343 4.99 -10.45 -25.45
C TRP A 343 5.31 -11.42 -24.30
N ASP A 344 5.62 -10.93 -23.08
CA ASP A 344 5.94 -11.77 -21.92
C ASP A 344 4.76 -12.01 -20.97
N ARG A 345 3.58 -11.42 -21.25
CA ARG A 345 2.42 -11.47 -20.35
C ARG A 345 1.87 -12.87 -20.07
N ARG A 346 2.24 -13.90 -20.85
CA ARG A 346 1.85 -15.28 -20.52
C ARG A 346 2.85 -15.98 -19.60
N ASN A 347 4.11 -15.56 -19.60
CA ASN A 347 5.12 -16.11 -18.70
C ASN A 347 4.82 -15.73 -17.25
N ASP A 348 4.28 -14.54 -17.04
CA ASP A 348 3.94 -14.02 -15.70
C ASP A 348 2.48 -14.25 -15.30
N PHE A 349 1.68 -14.94 -16.12
CA PHE A 349 0.28 -15.25 -15.82
C PHE A 349 0.17 -16.49 -14.93
N ASP A 350 0.72 -16.38 -13.72
CA ASP A 350 0.77 -17.45 -12.72
C ASP A 350 0.83 -16.82 -11.32
N LEU A 351 -0.08 -17.22 -10.43
CA LEU A 351 -0.17 -16.66 -9.08
C LEU A 351 1.10 -16.93 -8.27
N TRP A 352 1.70 -18.11 -8.40
CA TRP A 352 2.89 -18.48 -7.66
C TRP A 352 4.12 -17.70 -8.12
N ARG A 353 4.28 -17.54 -9.43
CA ARG A 353 5.34 -16.71 -10.01
C ARG A 353 5.25 -15.26 -9.55
N ASN A 354 4.04 -14.70 -9.45
CA ASN A 354 3.84 -13.37 -8.88
C ASN A 354 4.28 -13.32 -7.41
N ILE A 355 3.78 -14.23 -6.55
CA ILE A 355 4.15 -14.30 -5.13
C ILE A 355 5.67 -14.39 -4.92
N VAL A 356 6.38 -15.21 -5.72
CA VAL A 356 7.84 -15.36 -5.60
C VAL A 356 8.59 -14.09 -6.04
N ARG A 357 8.08 -13.32 -7.01
CA ARG A 357 8.64 -12.00 -7.34
C ARG A 357 8.48 -11.03 -6.17
N GLU A 358 7.28 -10.95 -5.60
CA GLU A 358 7.04 -10.07 -4.46
C GLU A 358 7.89 -10.47 -3.25
N TYR A 359 8.11 -11.77 -3.00
CA TYR A 359 9.08 -12.22 -1.99
C TYR A 359 10.50 -11.70 -2.26
N SER A 360 10.95 -11.74 -3.51
CA SER A 360 12.27 -11.25 -3.89
C SER A 360 12.40 -9.73 -3.65
N GLU A 361 11.38 -8.98 -4.02
CA GLU A 361 11.36 -7.53 -3.94
C GLU A 361 11.20 -7.07 -2.49
N GLU A 362 10.20 -7.59 -1.79
CA GLU A 362 9.86 -7.15 -0.45
C GLU A 362 10.72 -7.76 0.66
N LEU A 363 11.14 -9.03 0.57
CA LEU A 363 11.95 -9.67 1.63
C LEU A 363 13.45 -9.67 1.33
N LEU A 364 13.86 -9.69 0.06
CA LEU A 364 15.28 -9.73 -0.32
C LEU A 364 15.80 -8.40 -0.87
N GLY A 365 14.93 -7.39 -1.04
CA GLY A 365 15.32 -6.05 -1.49
C GLY A 365 15.86 -6.01 -2.92
N THR A 366 15.49 -6.99 -3.76
CA THR A 366 15.86 -6.93 -5.18
C THR A 366 15.05 -5.83 -5.86
N PRO A 367 15.65 -5.05 -6.79
CA PRO A 367 14.90 -4.03 -7.52
C PRO A 367 13.68 -4.61 -8.21
N GLU A 368 12.57 -3.86 -8.18
CA GLU A 368 11.34 -4.23 -8.85
C GLU A 368 11.59 -4.55 -10.33
N HIS A 369 10.89 -5.57 -10.83
CA HIS A 369 10.82 -5.80 -12.26
C HIS A 369 9.94 -4.70 -12.91
N ASP A 370 10.53 -3.53 -13.15
CA ASP A 370 9.93 -2.31 -13.70
C ASP A 370 9.52 -2.42 -15.19
N GLY A 371 9.69 -3.59 -15.78
CA GLY A 371 9.36 -3.87 -17.17
C GLY A 371 10.25 -3.23 -18.23
N THR A 372 11.33 -2.55 -17.85
CA THR A 372 12.34 -2.03 -18.79
C THR A 372 13.25 -3.13 -19.35
N ARG A 373 13.13 -4.36 -18.83
CA ARG A 373 13.91 -5.51 -19.27
C ARG A 373 13.50 -5.95 -20.68
N SER A 374 14.50 -6.18 -21.51
CA SER A 374 14.35 -6.65 -22.90
C SER A 374 14.18 -8.17 -23.02
N LYS A 375 14.13 -8.90 -21.88
CA LYS A 375 14.08 -10.36 -21.82
C LYS A 375 13.14 -10.83 -20.71
N ALA A 376 12.53 -11.98 -20.95
CA ALA A 376 11.62 -12.63 -20.03
C ALA A 376 12.37 -13.05 -18.78
N ILE A 377 11.65 -13.14 -17.66
CA ILE A 377 12.17 -13.80 -16.46
C ILE A 377 12.30 -15.30 -16.77
N ASP A 378 13.52 -15.81 -16.67
CA ASP A 378 13.81 -17.24 -16.73
C ASP A 378 13.65 -17.85 -15.34
N TYR A 379 12.41 -18.27 -15.04
CA TYR A 379 12.05 -18.86 -13.76
C TYR A 379 12.81 -20.18 -13.47
N ASP A 380 13.15 -20.94 -14.51
CA ASP A 380 13.82 -22.23 -14.37
C ASP A 380 15.30 -22.08 -13.95
N SER A 381 15.94 -20.97 -14.32
CA SER A 381 17.32 -20.67 -13.88
C SER A 381 17.38 -19.82 -12.62
N TRP A 382 16.28 -19.18 -12.22
CA TRP A 382 16.23 -18.32 -11.05
C TRP A 382 16.36 -19.11 -9.73
N SER A 383 17.40 -18.82 -8.95
CA SER A 383 17.74 -19.53 -7.71
C SER A 383 16.61 -19.54 -6.68
N LEU A 384 16.00 -18.38 -6.39
CA LEU A 384 14.94 -18.27 -5.40
C LEU A 384 13.73 -19.12 -5.79
N TYR A 385 13.29 -19.01 -7.05
CA TYR A 385 12.17 -19.78 -7.57
C TYR A 385 12.43 -21.29 -7.46
N ARG A 386 13.62 -21.77 -7.85
CA ARG A 386 13.98 -23.19 -7.71
C ARG A 386 14.02 -23.66 -6.25
N THR A 387 14.52 -22.85 -5.32
CA THR A 387 14.48 -23.17 -3.88
C THR A 387 13.04 -23.40 -3.44
N PHE A 388 12.14 -22.49 -3.77
CA PHE A 388 10.72 -22.61 -3.46
C PHE A 388 10.06 -23.83 -4.11
N GLU A 389 10.36 -24.14 -5.38
CA GLU A 389 9.86 -25.36 -6.02
C GLU A 389 10.32 -26.63 -5.30
N GLN A 390 11.58 -26.66 -4.84
CA GLN A 390 12.12 -27.78 -4.08
C GLN A 390 11.42 -27.94 -2.73
N CYS A 391 11.19 -26.84 -2.01
CA CYS A 391 10.48 -26.88 -0.73
C CYS A 391 9.02 -27.34 -0.89
N LEU A 392 8.32 -26.86 -1.92
CA LEU A 392 6.96 -27.33 -2.25
C LEU A 392 6.94 -28.83 -2.58
N ALA A 393 7.89 -29.30 -3.39
CA ALA A 393 7.99 -30.72 -3.75
C ALA A 393 8.36 -31.62 -2.55
N ALA A 394 9.15 -31.10 -1.61
CA ALA A 394 9.53 -31.80 -0.37
C ALA A 394 8.44 -31.77 0.71
N GLY A 395 7.38 -30.97 0.54
CA GLY A 395 6.34 -30.76 1.55
C GLY A 395 6.80 -29.91 2.75
N THR A 396 7.95 -29.23 2.64
CA THR A 396 8.45 -28.28 3.64
C THR A 396 7.92 -26.87 3.41
N ALA A 397 7.24 -26.64 2.29
CA ALA A 397 6.44 -25.47 2.01
C ALA A 397 5.05 -25.87 1.50
N SER A 398 4.05 -25.03 1.76
CA SER A 398 2.74 -25.12 1.12
C SER A 398 2.17 -23.73 0.83
N ALA A 399 1.35 -23.63 -0.22
CA ALA A 399 0.74 -22.37 -0.63
C ALA A 399 -0.75 -22.60 -0.91
N HIS A 400 -1.61 -21.75 -0.37
CA HIS A 400 -3.06 -21.87 -0.46
C HIS A 400 -3.72 -20.52 -0.78
N VAL A 401 -4.86 -20.58 -1.48
CA VAL A 401 -5.80 -19.47 -1.65
C VAL A 401 -6.85 -19.55 -0.54
N LEU A 402 -6.96 -18.46 0.21
CA LEU A 402 -7.97 -18.27 1.26
C LEU A 402 -9.26 -17.67 0.72
N GLY A 403 -9.20 -16.96 -0.41
CA GLY A 403 -10.35 -16.43 -1.11
C GLY A 403 -10.03 -15.23 -1.98
N VAL A 404 -11.07 -14.58 -2.50
CA VAL A 404 -11.01 -13.25 -3.12
C VAL A 404 -11.92 -12.32 -2.34
N GLY A 405 -11.46 -11.09 -2.10
CA GLY A 405 -12.28 -10.07 -1.46
C GLY A 405 -12.08 -8.70 -2.08
N LEU A 406 -13.02 -7.81 -1.83
CA LEU A 406 -12.98 -6.40 -2.19
C LEU A 406 -12.86 -5.59 -0.91
N ASP A 407 -11.93 -4.64 -0.86
CA ASP A 407 -11.89 -3.63 0.19
C ASP A 407 -13.22 -2.86 0.20
N ALA A 408 -13.90 -2.79 1.34
CA ALA A 408 -15.26 -2.27 1.38
C ALA A 408 -15.34 -0.78 0.99
N LEU A 409 -14.28 0.00 1.25
CA LEU A 409 -14.20 1.43 0.97
C LEU A 409 -13.89 1.75 -0.48
N THR A 410 -13.00 0.99 -1.10
CA THR A 410 -12.49 1.30 -2.44
C THR A 410 -12.98 0.34 -3.51
N LEU A 411 -13.52 -0.82 -3.13
CA LEU A 411 -13.83 -1.93 -4.03
C LEU A 411 -12.64 -2.48 -4.82
N ALA A 412 -11.41 -2.16 -4.39
CA ALA A 412 -10.20 -2.78 -4.90
C ALA A 412 -10.18 -4.26 -4.53
N ALA A 413 -9.88 -5.12 -5.48
CA ALA A 413 -9.86 -6.56 -5.27
C ALA A 413 -8.50 -7.05 -4.78
N THR A 414 -8.55 -8.14 -4.01
CA THR A 414 -7.35 -8.87 -3.59
C THR A 414 -7.63 -10.37 -3.59
N ILE A 415 -6.72 -11.14 -4.17
CA ILE A 415 -6.62 -12.58 -3.99
C ILE A 415 -5.84 -12.81 -2.69
N LEU A 416 -6.50 -13.41 -1.72
CA LEU A 416 -5.97 -13.66 -0.38
C LEU A 416 -5.27 -15.01 -0.38
N THR A 417 -3.99 -15.03 -0.07
CA THR A 417 -3.17 -16.25 -0.07
C THR A 417 -2.43 -16.43 1.26
N VAL A 418 -2.00 -17.67 1.51
CA VAL A 418 -1.13 -18.00 2.63
C VAL A 418 -0.05 -18.95 2.15
N VAL A 419 1.18 -18.70 2.58
CA VAL A 419 2.33 -19.58 2.36
C VAL A 419 2.84 -20.00 3.72
N VAL A 420 2.90 -21.31 3.94
CA VAL A 420 3.40 -21.92 5.17
C VAL A 420 4.74 -22.55 4.86
N LEU A 421 5.78 -22.14 5.58
CA LEU A 421 7.16 -22.60 5.43
C LEU A 421 7.61 -23.25 6.73
N ASP A 422 8.23 -24.42 6.66
CA ASP A 422 8.97 -24.90 7.81
C ASP A 422 10.24 -24.08 8.05
N ASP A 423 10.82 -24.30 9.22
CA ASP A 423 11.98 -23.56 9.70
C ASP A 423 13.22 -23.66 8.79
N ASP A 424 13.41 -24.80 8.11
CA ASP A 424 14.55 -25.01 7.22
C ASP A 424 14.30 -24.35 5.85
N ALA A 425 13.09 -24.51 5.30
CA ALA A 425 12.66 -23.87 4.07
C ALA A 425 12.71 -22.34 4.18
N PHE A 426 12.25 -21.79 5.31
CA PHE A 426 12.31 -20.35 5.58
C PHE A 426 13.75 -19.84 5.57
N ARG A 427 14.66 -20.51 6.29
CA ARG A 427 16.08 -20.13 6.31
C ARG A 427 16.72 -20.22 4.94
N GLN A 428 16.44 -21.29 4.19
CA GLN A 428 17.00 -21.51 2.86
C GLN A 428 16.49 -20.47 1.85
N ALA A 429 15.22 -20.08 1.94
CA ALA A 429 14.63 -19.08 1.04
C ALA A 429 15.07 -17.65 1.38
N PHE A 430 15.31 -17.36 2.67
CA PHE A 430 15.49 -15.99 3.16
C PHE A 430 16.76 -15.80 4.01
N GLU A 431 17.88 -16.43 3.63
CA GLU A 431 19.16 -16.40 4.36
C GLU A 431 19.62 -14.98 4.79
N SER A 432 19.19 -13.94 4.08
CA SER A 432 19.40 -12.54 4.42
C SER A 432 18.13 -11.69 4.24
N VAL A 433 17.09 -11.92 5.06
CA VAL A 433 15.91 -11.03 5.11
C VAL A 433 16.38 -9.57 5.29
N VAL A 434 16.03 -8.72 4.33
CA VAL A 434 16.37 -7.29 4.40
C VAL A 434 15.35 -6.60 5.30
N ARG A 435 15.81 -6.00 6.41
CA ARG A 435 14.93 -5.31 7.37
C ARG A 435 14.19 -4.10 6.77
N TYR A 436 14.68 -3.56 5.66
CA TYR A 436 14.17 -2.37 4.97
C TYR A 436 14.07 -2.64 3.46
N ASN A 437 12.92 -2.40 2.85
CA ASN A 437 12.75 -2.47 1.39
C ASN A 437 12.29 -1.10 0.82
N GLU A 438 12.01 -1.06 -0.48
CA GLU A 438 11.55 0.18 -1.14
C GLU A 438 10.17 0.64 -0.63
N GLU A 439 9.32 -0.27 -0.14
CA GLU A 439 7.94 0.02 0.32
C GLU A 439 7.79 0.27 1.83
N GLY A 440 8.75 -0.14 2.66
CA GLY A 440 8.65 -0.04 4.13
C GLY A 440 9.59 -0.97 4.92
N GLU A 441 9.16 -1.36 6.12
CA GLU A 441 9.97 -2.15 7.07
C GLU A 441 9.29 -3.48 7.41
N ILE A 442 10.03 -4.59 7.45
CA ILE A 442 9.51 -5.84 8.01
C ILE A 442 9.46 -5.69 9.53
N VAL A 443 8.40 -6.16 10.18
CA VAL A 443 8.16 -5.99 11.62
C VAL A 443 8.01 -7.35 12.29
N GLY A 444 8.66 -7.51 13.45
CA GLY A 444 8.55 -8.66 14.34
C GLY A 444 8.45 -8.24 15.81
N VAL A 445 8.25 -9.22 16.69
CA VAL A 445 8.29 -9.01 18.14
C VAL A 445 9.75 -9.10 18.60
N GLY A 446 10.34 -7.99 19.06
CA GLY A 446 11.72 -7.96 19.58
C GLY A 446 12.78 -7.42 18.60
N GLN A 447 14.07 -7.67 18.89
CA GLN A 447 15.19 -7.11 18.11
C GLN A 447 15.51 -7.87 16.81
N ASP A 448 14.95 -9.08 16.64
CA ASP A 448 15.09 -9.87 15.43
C ASP A 448 13.78 -9.93 14.63
N VAL A 449 13.75 -9.12 13.57
CA VAL A 449 12.60 -8.99 12.66
C VAL A 449 12.24 -10.31 11.98
N ALA A 450 13.22 -11.21 11.79
CA ALA A 450 13.02 -12.51 11.14
C ALA A 450 12.28 -13.53 12.04
N GLU A 451 12.11 -13.26 13.33
CA GLU A 451 11.30 -14.11 14.22
C GLU A 451 9.79 -13.91 14.00
N GLY A 452 9.38 -12.77 13.43
CA GLY A 452 7.97 -12.48 13.14
C GLY A 452 7.12 -12.23 14.39
N VAL A 453 5.80 -12.34 14.23
CA VAL A 453 4.82 -12.25 15.32
C VAL A 453 4.29 -13.66 15.63
N PRO A 454 4.20 -14.09 16.90
CA PRO A 454 3.65 -15.41 17.23
C PRO A 454 2.24 -15.59 16.67
N PHE A 455 1.98 -16.68 15.97
CA PHE A 455 0.68 -17.02 15.40
C PHE A 455 -0.20 -17.70 16.47
N THR A 456 -0.64 -16.91 17.45
CA THR A 456 -1.44 -17.35 18.59
C THR A 456 -2.77 -16.60 18.66
N ALA A 457 -3.73 -17.13 19.42
CA ALA A 457 -5.03 -16.49 19.61
C ALA A 457 -4.92 -15.05 20.10
N GLU A 458 -3.99 -14.80 21.03
CA GLU A 458 -3.74 -13.49 21.62
C GLU A 458 -3.19 -12.50 20.60
N SER A 459 -2.16 -12.89 19.84
CA SER A 459 -1.58 -12.03 18.81
C SER A 459 -2.58 -11.72 17.70
N ILE A 460 -3.36 -12.70 17.27
CA ILE A 460 -4.39 -12.52 16.24
C ILE A 460 -5.50 -11.59 16.74
N GLU A 461 -5.96 -11.76 17.98
CA GLU A 461 -6.96 -10.87 18.56
C GLU A 461 -6.46 -9.43 18.58
N ARG A 462 -5.23 -9.22 19.07
CA ARG A 462 -4.60 -7.90 19.15
C ARG A 462 -4.42 -7.26 17.79
N MET A 463 -3.91 -8.00 16.80
CA MET A 463 -3.69 -7.49 15.44
C MET A 463 -5.00 -7.07 14.77
N LEU A 464 -6.09 -7.82 14.97
CA LEU A 464 -7.37 -7.56 14.32
C LEU A 464 -8.21 -6.49 15.05
N SER A 465 -7.96 -6.22 16.33
CA SER A 465 -8.78 -5.30 17.14
C SER A 465 -8.08 -3.98 17.50
N GLU A 466 -6.77 -3.99 17.72
CA GLU A 466 -6.02 -2.85 18.27
C GLU A 466 -5.06 -2.21 17.26
N GLU A 467 -4.47 -3.00 16.36
CA GLU A 467 -3.43 -2.53 15.45
C GLU A 467 -3.99 -2.00 14.11
N PRO A 468 -3.35 -1.00 13.50
CA PRO A 468 -3.75 -0.45 12.21
C PRO A 468 -3.30 -1.38 11.07
N LEU A 469 -4.03 -2.47 10.86
CA LEU A 469 -3.78 -3.45 9.79
C LEU A 469 -4.55 -3.09 8.51
N ALA A 470 -3.91 -3.25 7.35
CA ALA A 470 -4.52 -3.12 6.05
C ALA A 470 -5.66 -4.13 5.88
N SER A 471 -6.71 -3.74 5.16
CA SER A 471 -7.90 -4.55 5.00
C SER A 471 -7.56 -5.98 4.52
N PRO A 472 -6.77 -6.17 3.43
CA PRO A 472 -6.47 -7.50 2.93
C PRO A 472 -5.64 -8.34 3.91
N GLY A 473 -4.61 -7.75 4.55
CA GLY A 473 -3.85 -8.42 5.60
C GLY A 473 -4.71 -8.88 6.78
N ALA A 474 -5.70 -8.09 7.19
CA ALA A 474 -6.67 -8.48 8.22
C ALA A 474 -7.52 -9.69 7.79
N ALA A 475 -7.94 -9.74 6.52
CA ALA A 475 -8.66 -10.89 5.98
C ALA A 475 -7.78 -12.14 5.91
N CYS A 476 -6.52 -12.01 5.44
CA CYS A 476 -5.57 -13.13 5.43
C CYS A 476 -5.34 -13.69 6.84
N LEU A 477 -5.10 -12.85 7.85
CA LEU A 477 -4.92 -13.30 9.24
C LEU A 477 -6.19 -13.95 9.81
N SER A 478 -7.35 -13.34 9.61
CA SER A 478 -8.64 -13.86 10.11
C SER A 478 -8.97 -15.23 9.51
N LEU A 479 -8.87 -15.37 8.18
CA LEU A 479 -9.15 -16.62 7.47
C LEU A 479 -8.09 -17.69 7.76
N ALA A 480 -6.80 -17.34 7.77
CA ALA A 480 -5.75 -18.29 8.12
C ALA A 480 -5.91 -18.81 9.56
N TRP A 481 -6.25 -17.93 10.51
CA TRP A 481 -6.51 -18.34 11.89
C TRP A 481 -7.72 -19.25 11.99
N GLN A 482 -8.80 -18.97 11.26
CA GLN A 482 -9.97 -19.83 11.17
C GLN A 482 -9.62 -21.24 10.66
N HIS A 483 -8.71 -21.33 9.68
CA HIS A 483 -8.31 -22.59 9.03
C HIS A 483 -6.98 -23.16 9.52
N ARG A 484 -6.48 -22.71 10.68
CA ARG A 484 -5.13 -23.06 11.18
C ARG A 484 -4.89 -24.57 11.33
N GLU A 485 -5.90 -25.36 11.70
CA GLU A 485 -5.74 -26.82 11.84
C GLU A 485 -5.36 -27.46 10.51
N VAL A 486 -6.03 -27.07 9.42
CA VAL A 486 -5.74 -27.54 8.06
C VAL A 486 -4.40 -26.99 7.56
N LEU A 487 -4.14 -25.69 7.77
CA LEU A 487 -2.93 -25.02 7.26
C LEU A 487 -1.65 -25.46 7.95
N LEU A 488 -1.72 -25.78 9.25
CA LEU A 488 -0.56 -26.16 10.07
C LEU A 488 -0.43 -27.69 10.21
N GLY A 489 -1.39 -28.48 9.73
CA GLY A 489 -1.40 -29.94 9.82
C GLY A 489 -1.55 -30.45 11.26
N LEU A 490 -2.40 -29.80 12.06
CA LEU A 490 -2.63 -30.09 13.49
C LEU A 490 -3.77 -31.08 13.74
#